data_AF-A0A168L9P3-F1
#
_entry.id   AF-A0A168L9P3-F1
#
_cell.length_a   1.000
_cell.length_b   1.000
_cell.length_c   1.000
_cell.angle_alpha   90.00
_cell.angle_beta   90.00
_cell.angle_gamma   90.00
#
_symmetry.space_group_name_H-M   'P 1'
#
loop_
_entity.id
_entity.type
_entity.pdbx_description
1 polymer ?
#
loop_
_entity_poly.entity_id
_entity_poly.type
_entity_poly.pdbx_seq_one_letter_code
_entity_poly.pdbx_strand_id
1 'polypeptide(L)'
;MKLGIPKGLLYCKYHTFIETFFKELGAEIITSQDTDKYILNLGTKYCVDEACLPIKVFHGHAASIKDKCDIMLIPRIMQLQKREFICPKFCGLPEMITNDIPNMPPLLNYPIYAFSKTKRRNWLLKAGLIFTKNIFKISAAYKKALSTQENYKLSIDTSDFPIKTALVSHPYNLYDTFTNMNIAKKLNKLGIGIVTEESINESIINSEVNHLFKKPFWHFARNSYGFSTYAAENKKVDGIIYISSFACGIDSVVIELIKNRLKDFPMLILKIDEQTGEAGFNTRLEAFSDMLKRRCTNL
;
A
#
# COMPACT_ATOMS: atom_id res chain seq x y z
N MET A 1 11.47 26.13 4.10
CA MET A 1 11.94 24.83 4.60
C MET A 1 11.42 23.75 3.67
N LYS A 2 12.33 22.93 3.16
CA LYS A 2 12.07 21.84 2.22
C LYS A 2 11.79 20.56 2.98
N LEU A 3 10.58 20.03 2.82
CA LEU A 3 10.15 18.76 3.40
C LEU A 3 10.25 17.65 2.35
N GLY A 4 11.09 16.66 2.61
CA GLY A 4 11.19 15.44 1.81
C GLY A 4 10.07 14.46 2.14
N ILE A 5 9.40 13.93 1.11
CA ILE A 5 8.36 12.91 1.22
C ILE A 5 8.64 11.77 0.23
N PRO A 6 9.18 10.63 0.69
CA PRO A 6 9.42 9.48 -0.17
C PRO A 6 8.13 8.90 -0.75
N LYS A 7 8.09 8.57 -2.05
CA LYS A 7 6.90 8.02 -2.75
C LYS A 7 6.60 6.54 -2.47
N GLY A 8 7.28 5.92 -1.49
CA GLY A 8 7.09 4.51 -1.15
C GLY A 8 5.94 4.25 -0.15
N LEU A 9 5.61 2.97 0.03
CA LEU A 9 4.60 2.51 0.99
C LEU A 9 3.26 3.23 0.81
N LEU A 10 2.62 3.68 1.89
CA LEU A 10 1.27 4.25 1.86
C LEU A 10 1.20 5.68 1.30
N TYR A 11 2.28 6.18 0.68
CA TYR A 11 2.25 7.43 -0.09
C TYR A 11 1.13 7.41 -1.13
N CYS A 12 0.98 6.33 -1.90
CA CYS A 12 -0.10 6.17 -2.88
C CYS A 12 -1.49 6.48 -2.31
N LYS A 13 -1.74 6.13 -1.04
CA LYS A 13 -3.05 6.30 -0.38
C LYS A 13 -3.22 7.65 0.31
N TYR A 14 -2.15 8.24 0.85
CA TYR A 14 -2.22 9.39 1.77
C TYR A 14 -1.42 10.63 1.33
N HIS A 15 -0.78 10.62 0.17
CA HIS A 15 0.03 11.76 -0.27
C HIS A 15 -0.79 13.05 -0.38
N THR A 16 -2.02 12.99 -0.90
CA THR A 16 -2.90 14.16 -1.04
C THR A 16 -3.12 14.86 0.30
N PHE A 17 -3.42 14.09 1.35
CA PHE A 17 -3.53 14.64 2.71
C PHE A 17 -2.21 15.28 3.17
N ILE A 18 -1.12 14.51 3.11
CA ILE A 18 0.16 14.92 3.69
C ILE A 18 0.73 16.15 2.96
N GLU A 19 0.78 16.11 1.63
CA GLU A 19 1.29 17.22 0.83
C GLU A 19 0.45 18.48 1.02
N THR A 20 -0.88 18.37 0.98
CA THR A 20 -1.76 19.52 1.19
C THR A 20 -1.54 20.10 2.58
N PHE A 21 -1.49 19.25 3.62
CA PHE A 21 -1.27 19.71 4.98
C PHE A 21 0.02 20.53 5.11
N PHE A 22 1.16 20.01 4.66
CA PHE A 22 2.44 20.70 4.81
C PHE A 22 2.60 21.89 3.84
N LYS A 23 2.06 21.84 2.62
CA LYS A 23 2.01 22.99 1.69
C LYS A 23 1.28 24.17 2.33
N GLU A 24 0.12 23.92 2.95
CA GLU A 24 -0.64 24.97 3.64
C GLU A 24 0.13 25.59 4.81
N LEU A 25 1.00 24.83 5.48
CA LEU A 25 1.85 25.37 6.53
C LEU A 25 3.00 26.24 6.00
N GLY A 26 3.31 26.17 4.71
CA GLY A 26 4.40 26.89 4.04
C GLY A 26 5.63 26.04 3.75
N ALA A 27 5.50 24.71 3.78
CA ALA A 27 6.59 23.82 3.38
C ALA A 27 6.71 23.74 1.84
N GLU A 28 7.94 23.73 1.35
CA GLU A 28 8.23 23.31 -0.03
C GLU A 28 8.35 21.78 -0.04
N ILE A 29 7.54 21.11 -0.86
CA ILE A 29 7.48 19.64 -0.88
C ILE A 29 8.42 19.08 -1.93
N ILE A 30 9.33 18.22 -1.50
CA ILE A 30 10.23 17.46 -2.35
C ILE A 30 9.82 15.99 -2.31
N THR A 31 9.33 15.48 -3.44
CA THR A 31 9.00 14.05 -3.59
C THR A 31 10.07 13.36 -4.43
N SER A 32 10.23 12.06 -4.23
CA SER A 32 11.07 11.23 -5.11
C SER A 32 10.40 11.03 -6.47
N GLN A 33 11.13 10.45 -7.43
CA GLN A 33 10.57 10.04 -8.72
C GLN A 33 9.65 8.81 -8.58
N ASP A 34 8.93 8.44 -9.64
CA ASP A 34 8.27 7.13 -9.68
C ASP A 34 9.29 5.99 -9.53
N THR A 35 8.86 4.88 -8.94
CA THR A 35 9.73 3.73 -8.74
C THR A 35 10.24 3.25 -10.10
N ASP A 36 11.55 3.08 -10.19
CA ASP A 36 12.24 2.52 -11.34
C ASP A 36 13.42 1.66 -10.87
N LYS A 37 14.22 1.18 -11.83
CA LYS A 37 15.39 0.37 -11.53
C LYS A 37 16.42 1.13 -10.69
N TYR A 38 16.53 2.45 -10.86
CA TYR A 38 17.44 3.27 -10.05
C TYR A 38 17.00 3.30 -8.58
N ILE A 39 15.72 3.59 -8.31
CA ILE A 39 15.15 3.56 -6.97
C ILE A 39 15.31 2.17 -6.35
N LEU A 40 14.97 1.10 -7.08
CA LEU A 40 15.12 -0.26 -6.57
C LEU A 40 16.58 -0.57 -6.20
N ASN A 41 17.52 -0.29 -7.10
CA ASN A 41 18.95 -0.54 -6.85
C ASN A 41 19.48 0.25 -5.65
N LEU A 42 19.05 1.51 -5.50
CA LEU A 42 19.41 2.34 -4.35
C LEU A 42 18.83 1.77 -3.05
N GLY A 43 17.60 1.25 -3.13
CA GLY A 43 16.94 0.54 -2.05
C GLY A 43 17.67 -0.72 -1.62
N THR A 44 17.99 -1.60 -2.57
CA THR A 44 18.75 -2.84 -2.33
C THR A 44 20.16 -2.56 -1.80
N LYS A 45 20.78 -1.44 -2.20
CA LYS A 45 22.10 -1.06 -1.69
C LYS A 45 22.11 -0.72 -0.20
N TYR A 46 21.07 -0.01 0.28
CA TYR A 46 21.04 0.49 1.66
C TYR A 46 20.27 -0.42 2.61
N CYS A 47 19.18 -1.04 2.13
CA CYS A 47 18.30 -1.83 2.98
C CYS A 47 18.86 -3.24 3.20
N VAL A 48 18.57 -3.82 4.37
CA VAL A 48 18.92 -5.21 4.70
C VAL A 48 18.27 -6.22 3.74
N ASP A 49 18.96 -7.35 3.51
CA ASP A 49 18.57 -8.35 2.53
C ASP A 49 17.23 -9.02 2.87
N GLU A 50 16.93 -9.25 4.16
CA GLU A 50 15.69 -9.88 4.63
C GLU A 50 14.48 -8.93 4.64
N ALA A 51 14.67 -7.66 4.25
CA ALA A 51 13.56 -6.73 4.07
C ALA A 51 12.67 -7.17 2.91
N CYS A 52 11.37 -6.87 3.01
CA CYS A 52 10.48 -7.12 1.87
C CYS A 52 10.67 -6.04 0.82
N LEU A 53 10.37 -6.36 -0.44
CA LEU A 53 10.51 -5.44 -1.58
C LEU A 53 10.00 -4.00 -1.33
N PRO A 54 8.82 -3.77 -0.73
CA PRO A 54 8.30 -2.42 -0.48
C PRO A 54 9.16 -1.59 0.47
N ILE A 55 9.83 -2.25 1.42
CA ILE A 55 10.74 -1.58 2.34
C ILE A 55 12.05 -1.24 1.63
N LYS A 56 12.58 -2.14 0.80
CA LYS A 56 13.75 -1.83 -0.06
C LYS A 56 13.43 -0.64 -0.98
N VAL A 57 12.29 -0.67 -1.69
CA VAL A 57 11.83 0.44 -2.54
C VAL A 57 11.70 1.75 -1.75
N PHE A 58 11.17 1.71 -0.52
CA PHE A 58 11.09 2.90 0.33
C PHE A 58 12.46 3.46 0.71
N HIS A 59 13.46 2.61 1.01
CA HIS A 59 14.84 3.05 1.24
C HIS A 59 15.42 3.75 0.02
N GLY A 60 15.15 3.23 -1.19
CA GLY A 60 15.55 3.86 -2.44
C GLY A 60 14.93 5.23 -2.62
N HIS A 61 13.62 5.37 -2.37
CA HIS A 61 12.94 6.65 -2.41
C HIS A 61 13.53 7.65 -1.43
N ALA A 62 13.74 7.26 -0.17
CA ALA A 62 14.34 8.12 0.85
C ALA A 62 15.76 8.55 0.47
N ALA A 63 16.61 7.62 0.07
CA ALA A 63 17.99 7.90 -0.32
C ALA A 63 18.08 8.84 -1.54
N SER A 64 17.15 8.73 -2.50
CA SER A 64 17.16 9.55 -3.74
C SER A 64 16.91 11.05 -3.52
N ILE A 65 16.32 11.41 -2.36
CA ILE A 65 15.96 12.80 -2.03
C ILE A 65 16.58 13.30 -0.73
N LYS A 66 17.37 12.49 -0.02
CA LYS A 66 17.92 12.83 1.29
C LYS A 66 18.73 14.14 1.30
N ASP A 67 19.48 14.39 0.23
CA ASP A 67 20.33 15.58 0.09
C ASP A 67 19.59 16.78 -0.54
N LYS A 68 18.27 16.66 -0.78
CA LYS A 68 17.43 17.69 -1.42
C LYS A 68 16.42 18.34 -0.46
N CYS A 69 16.37 17.91 0.80
CA CYS A 69 15.42 18.40 1.79
C CYS A 69 16.09 18.74 3.13
N ASP A 70 15.53 19.70 3.86
CA ASP A 70 16.01 20.13 5.18
C ASP A 70 15.55 19.16 6.28
N ILE A 71 14.40 18.51 6.07
CA ILE A 71 13.76 17.56 6.98
C ILE A 71 12.99 16.53 6.13
N MET A 72 12.91 15.28 6.58
CA MET A 72 12.19 14.22 5.87
C MET A 72 11.06 13.61 6.69
N LEU A 73 9.88 13.45 6.09
CA LEU A 73 8.77 12.72 6.68
C LEU A 73 8.98 11.21 6.49
N ILE A 74 9.19 10.49 7.59
CA ILE A 74 9.20 9.02 7.59
C ILE A 74 8.01 8.54 8.44
N PRO A 75 6.95 7.99 7.82
CA PRO A 75 5.71 7.74 8.52
C PRO A 75 5.82 6.54 9.47
N ARG A 76 5.74 6.81 10.78
CA ARG A 76 5.64 5.77 11.82
C ARG A 76 4.18 5.41 12.08
N ILE A 77 3.61 4.56 11.23
CA ILE A 77 2.19 4.21 11.30
C ILE A 77 1.97 3.07 12.28
N MET A 78 1.32 3.37 13.40
CA MET A 78 1.07 2.39 14.46
C MET A 78 -0.28 1.68 14.27
N GLN A 79 -1.35 2.47 14.06
CA GLN A 79 -2.72 1.96 14.01
C GLN A 79 -3.59 2.81 13.08
N LEU A 80 -4.33 2.15 12.20
CA LEU A 80 -5.36 2.78 11.38
C LEU A 80 -6.75 2.65 12.02
N GLN A 81 -7.05 1.48 12.59
CA GLN A 81 -8.31 1.17 13.26
C GLN A 81 -8.10 0.72 14.72
N LYS A 82 -9.14 0.84 15.54
CA LYS A 82 -9.07 0.43 16.96
C LYS A 82 -8.87 -1.09 17.05
N ARG A 83 -7.87 -1.52 17.84
CA ARG A 83 -7.46 -2.94 18.01
C ARG A 83 -6.91 -3.61 16.74
N GLU A 84 -6.58 -2.83 15.72
CA GLU A 84 -5.83 -3.29 14.54
C GLU A 84 -4.50 -2.56 14.48
N PHE A 85 -3.48 -3.28 14.04
CA PHE A 85 -2.11 -2.77 13.90
C PHE A 85 -1.63 -2.93 12.47
N ILE A 86 -0.51 -2.26 12.16
CA ILE A 86 0.15 -2.36 10.86
C ILE A 86 1.35 -3.31 10.96
N CYS A 87 1.93 -3.66 9.83
CA CYS A 87 3.18 -4.41 9.77
C CYS A 87 4.25 -3.78 10.69
N PRO A 88 4.93 -4.57 11.53
CA PRO A 88 5.99 -4.06 12.42
C PRO A 88 7.10 -3.28 11.70
N LYS A 89 7.35 -3.58 10.41
CA LYS A 89 8.31 -2.83 9.58
C LYS A 89 7.92 -1.35 9.43
N PHE A 90 6.64 -0.96 9.52
CA PHE A 90 6.25 0.46 9.60
C PHE A 90 6.57 1.09 10.97
N CYS A 91 6.50 0.31 12.05
CA CYS A 91 6.79 0.79 13.40
C CYS A 91 8.27 1.13 13.55
N GLY A 92 9.16 0.30 12.99
CA GLY A 92 10.61 0.49 13.01
C GLY A 92 11.19 1.24 11.80
N LEU A 93 10.35 1.66 10.84
CA LEU A 93 10.80 2.27 9.60
C LEU A 93 11.73 3.48 9.80
N PRO A 94 11.45 4.43 10.73
CA PRO A 94 12.36 5.56 10.94
C PRO A 94 13.74 5.13 11.42
N GLU A 95 13.83 4.14 12.31
CA GLU A 95 15.08 3.61 12.81
C GLU A 95 15.85 2.88 11.72
N MET A 96 15.18 2.05 10.91
CA MET A 96 15.78 1.39 9.75
C MET A 96 16.42 2.44 8.83
N ILE A 97 15.64 3.44 8.43
CA ILE A 97 16.11 4.50 7.51
C ILE A 97 17.29 5.30 8.07
N THR A 98 17.25 5.64 9.35
CA THR A 98 18.32 6.45 9.97
C THR A 98 19.62 5.66 10.11
N ASN A 99 19.53 4.35 10.38
CA ASN A 99 20.70 3.50 10.58
C ASN A 99 21.28 2.98 9.26
N ASP A 100 20.42 2.69 8.28
CA ASP A 100 20.79 2.06 7.01
C ASP A 100 21.29 3.08 5.98
N ILE A 101 20.78 4.32 6.00
CA ILE A 101 21.14 5.37 5.05
C ILE A 101 22.05 6.41 5.74
N PRO A 102 23.30 6.61 5.26
CA PRO A 102 24.21 7.56 5.87
C PRO A 102 23.81 9.01 5.60
N ASN A 103 24.10 9.88 6.56
CA ASN A 103 23.88 11.33 6.48
C ASN A 103 22.41 11.68 6.16
N MET A 104 21.47 11.06 6.87
CA MET A 104 20.05 11.43 6.75
C MET A 104 19.79 12.80 7.37
N PRO A 105 18.94 13.64 6.75
CA PRO A 105 18.44 14.85 7.38
C PRO A 105 17.60 14.51 8.63
N PRO A 106 17.32 15.49 9.50
CA PRO A 106 16.36 15.31 10.58
C PRO A 106 15.04 14.70 10.10
N LEU A 107 14.45 13.84 10.93
CA LEU A 107 13.22 13.11 10.58
C LEU A 107 12.00 13.65 11.31
N LEU A 108 10.89 13.77 10.59
CA LEU A 108 9.55 13.86 11.16
C LEU A 108 8.97 12.45 11.24
N ASN A 109 9.03 11.84 12.42
CA ASN A 109 8.75 10.41 12.64
C ASN A 109 7.78 10.14 13.81
N TYR A 110 6.99 11.15 14.21
CA TYR A 110 6.02 10.99 15.30
C TYR A 110 5.03 9.85 15.03
N PRO A 111 4.69 9.04 16.05
CA PRO A 111 3.81 7.88 15.88
C PRO A 111 2.39 8.29 15.48
N ILE A 112 1.87 7.66 14.44
CA ILE A 112 0.55 7.93 13.86
C ILE A 112 -0.44 6.88 14.37
N TYR A 113 -1.45 7.36 15.10
CA TYR A 113 -2.61 6.58 15.53
C TYR A 113 -3.87 7.20 14.92
N ALA A 114 -4.21 6.79 13.69
CA ALA A 114 -5.24 7.45 12.89
C ALA A 114 -6.67 7.29 13.46
N PHE A 115 -6.92 6.21 14.21
CA PHE A 115 -8.23 5.90 14.79
C PHE A 115 -8.69 6.91 15.87
N SER A 116 -7.76 7.57 16.56
CA SER A 116 -8.08 8.43 17.71
C SER A 116 -8.03 9.90 17.33
N LYS A 117 -9.16 10.61 17.48
CA LYS A 117 -9.24 12.06 17.26
C LYS A 117 -8.19 12.82 18.07
N THR A 118 -8.03 12.48 19.36
CA THR A 118 -7.06 13.11 20.25
C THR A 118 -5.62 12.85 19.82
N LYS A 119 -5.25 11.58 19.55
CA LYS A 119 -3.88 11.25 19.13
C LYS A 119 -3.54 11.87 17.77
N ARG A 120 -4.48 11.87 16.83
CA ARG A 120 -4.33 12.53 15.53
C ARG A 120 -4.13 14.03 15.67
N ARG A 121 -4.93 14.72 16.50
CA ARG A 121 -4.72 16.14 16.82
C ARG A 121 -3.34 16.39 17.42
N ASN A 122 -2.89 15.55 18.35
CA ASN A 122 -1.56 15.70 18.95
C ASN A 122 -0.45 15.52 17.91
N TRP A 123 -0.58 14.57 16.99
CA TRP A 123 0.36 14.40 15.88
C TRP A 123 0.39 15.64 14.98
N LEU A 124 -0.77 16.17 14.59
CA LEU A 124 -0.89 17.37 13.74
C LEU A 124 -0.25 18.60 14.37
N LEU A 125 -0.46 18.79 15.69
CA LEU A 125 0.16 19.90 16.41
C LEU A 125 1.68 19.73 16.46
N LYS A 126 2.18 18.55 16.83
CA LYS A 126 3.64 18.30 16.89
C LYS A 126 4.30 18.47 15.52
N ALA A 127 3.73 17.87 14.49
CA ALA A 127 4.23 17.96 13.12
C ALA A 127 4.13 19.40 12.57
N GLY A 128 3.01 20.09 12.83
CA GLY A 128 2.77 21.42 12.30
C GLY A 128 3.59 22.52 12.99
N LEU A 129 3.87 22.38 14.30
CA LEU A 129 4.67 23.34 15.07
C LEU A 129 6.12 23.44 14.59
N ILE A 130 6.61 22.44 13.85
CA ILE A 130 7.92 22.48 13.18
C ILE A 130 7.92 23.56 12.07
N PHE A 131 6.78 23.80 11.42
CA PHE A 131 6.66 24.71 10.27
C PHE A 131 6.04 26.06 10.63
N THR A 132 5.18 26.12 11.65
CA THR A 132 4.52 27.37 12.06
C THR A 132 4.11 27.36 13.52
N LYS A 133 4.21 28.52 14.19
CA LYS A 133 3.70 28.71 15.56
C LYS A 133 2.19 28.98 15.60
N ASN A 134 1.54 29.19 14.45
CA ASN A 134 0.12 29.54 14.37
C ASN A 134 -0.77 28.29 14.42
N ILE A 135 -1.36 28.03 15.59
CA ILE A 135 -2.26 26.88 15.84
C ILE A 135 -3.53 26.93 14.97
N PHE A 136 -4.06 28.13 14.70
CA PHE A 136 -5.23 28.30 13.83
C PHE A 136 -4.90 27.91 12.39
N LYS A 137 -3.70 28.27 11.90
CA LYS A 137 -3.21 27.86 10.60
C LYS A 137 -3.07 26.33 10.50
N ILE A 138 -2.56 25.67 11.54
CA ILE A 138 -2.48 24.20 11.60
C ILE A 138 -3.87 23.56 11.52
N SER A 139 -4.85 24.11 12.25
CA SER A 139 -6.23 23.62 12.22
C SER A 139 -6.88 23.80 10.84
N ALA A 140 -6.67 24.95 10.20
CA ALA A 140 -7.17 25.24 8.86
C ALA A 140 -6.54 24.31 7.80
N ALA A 141 -5.21 24.13 7.85
CA ALA A 141 -4.46 23.22 6.98
C ALA A 141 -4.98 21.78 7.10
N TYR A 142 -5.26 21.32 8.32
CA TYR A 142 -5.82 19.99 8.56
C TYR A 142 -7.20 19.81 7.91
N LYS A 143 -8.11 20.78 8.06
CA LYS A 143 -9.44 20.72 7.44
C LYS A 143 -9.34 20.64 5.91
N LYS A 144 -8.47 21.46 5.30
CA LYS A 144 -8.25 21.45 3.85
C LYS A 144 -7.60 20.14 3.38
N ALA A 145 -6.65 19.61 4.13
CA ALA A 145 -6.03 18.33 3.82
C ALA A 145 -7.04 17.17 3.86
N LEU A 146 -7.96 17.17 4.84
CA LEU A 146 -9.05 16.19 4.91
C LEU A 146 -9.98 16.27 3.70
N SER A 147 -10.49 17.47 3.38
CA SER A 147 -11.41 17.63 2.24
C SER A 147 -10.76 17.27 0.91
N THR A 148 -9.47 17.54 0.76
CA THR A 148 -8.71 17.15 -0.45
C THR A 148 -8.52 15.63 -0.50
N GLN A 149 -8.24 14.97 0.63
CA GLN A 149 -8.11 13.52 0.73
C GLN A 149 -9.42 12.77 0.46
N GLU A 150 -10.56 13.32 0.85
CA GLU A 150 -11.89 12.72 0.60
C GLU A 150 -12.23 12.66 -0.89
N ASN A 151 -11.73 13.63 -1.67
CA ASN A 151 -11.91 13.67 -3.13
C ASN A 151 -10.86 12.82 -3.88
N TYR A 152 -9.81 12.38 -3.20
CA TYR A 152 -8.77 11.56 -3.81
C TYR A 152 -9.24 10.10 -3.90
N LYS A 153 -9.27 9.58 -5.12
CA LYS A 153 -9.53 8.16 -5.39
C LYS A 153 -8.29 7.53 -5.99
N LEU A 154 -7.93 6.37 -5.45
CA LEU A 154 -6.95 5.50 -6.08
C LEU A 154 -7.51 5.06 -7.43
N SER A 155 -6.73 5.23 -8.48
CA SER A 155 -7.13 4.86 -9.84
C SER A 155 -6.37 3.61 -10.27
N ILE A 156 -7.12 2.55 -10.56
CA ILE A 156 -6.68 1.42 -11.37
C ILE A 156 -7.68 1.28 -12.51
N ASP A 157 -7.22 0.83 -13.66
CA ASP A 157 -8.11 0.63 -14.81
C ASP A 157 -9.02 -0.59 -14.57
N THR A 158 -10.25 -0.32 -14.14
CA THR A 158 -11.32 -1.29 -13.90
C THR A 158 -12.22 -1.46 -15.13
N SER A 159 -11.62 -1.50 -16.32
CA SER A 159 -12.34 -1.76 -17.57
C SER A 159 -13.29 -2.96 -17.42
N ASP A 160 -14.51 -2.81 -17.94
CA ASP A 160 -15.54 -3.82 -17.82
C ASP A 160 -15.34 -4.91 -18.87
N PHE A 161 -14.89 -6.07 -18.41
CA PHE A 161 -14.74 -7.26 -19.23
C PHE A 161 -15.65 -8.37 -18.71
N PRO A 162 -16.03 -9.35 -19.56
CA PRO A 162 -16.87 -10.47 -19.15
C PRO A 162 -16.27 -11.30 -18.00
N ILE A 163 -14.96 -11.55 -18.06
CA ILE A 163 -14.22 -12.27 -17.02
C ILE A 163 -13.58 -11.25 -16.09
N LYS A 164 -13.77 -11.42 -14.78
CA LYS A 164 -13.27 -10.49 -13.76
C LYS A 164 -12.39 -11.21 -12.76
N THR A 165 -11.33 -10.55 -12.31
CA THR A 165 -10.47 -11.06 -11.25
C THR A 165 -10.40 -10.08 -10.09
N ALA A 166 -10.39 -10.62 -8.87
CA ALA A 166 -10.05 -9.83 -7.69
C ALA A 166 -8.53 -9.67 -7.66
N LEU A 167 -8.05 -8.43 -7.77
CA LEU A 167 -6.63 -8.12 -7.66
C LEU A 167 -6.34 -7.68 -6.23
N VAL A 168 -5.70 -8.57 -5.47
CA VAL A 168 -5.51 -8.43 -4.03
C VAL A 168 -4.04 -8.18 -3.73
N SER A 169 -3.73 -7.09 -3.05
CA SER A 169 -2.38 -6.84 -2.54
C SER A 169 -2.40 -5.72 -1.50
N HIS A 170 -1.25 -5.46 -0.90
CA HIS A 170 -1.03 -4.20 -0.21
C HIS A 170 -1.07 -3.03 -1.22
N PRO A 171 -1.60 -1.84 -0.84
CA PRO A 171 -1.72 -0.70 -1.75
C PRO A 171 -0.40 -0.30 -2.40
N TYR A 172 0.71 -0.39 -1.67
CA TYR A 172 2.04 0.00 -2.17
C TYR A 172 2.66 -0.97 -3.18
N ASN A 173 2.10 -2.17 -3.34
CA ASN A 173 2.43 -3.05 -4.45
C ASN A 173 1.41 -2.86 -5.58
N LEU A 174 0.13 -2.73 -5.23
CA LEU A 174 -0.96 -2.65 -6.20
C LEU A 174 -0.89 -1.40 -7.08
N TYR A 175 -0.48 -0.27 -6.51
CA TYR A 175 -0.46 1.03 -7.21
C TYR A 175 0.94 1.47 -7.66
N ASP A 176 1.96 0.65 -7.43
CA ASP A 176 3.31 0.88 -7.95
C ASP A 176 3.52 0.03 -9.21
N THR A 177 3.44 0.70 -10.36
CA THR A 177 3.48 0.10 -11.70
C THR A 177 4.79 -0.61 -12.02
N PHE A 178 5.90 -0.20 -11.37
CA PHE A 178 7.18 -0.86 -11.54
C PHE A 178 7.21 -2.18 -10.76
N THR A 179 6.85 -2.15 -9.47
CA THR A 179 6.90 -3.34 -8.61
C THR A 179 5.92 -4.44 -9.05
N ASN A 180 4.72 -4.06 -9.52
CA ASN A 180 3.73 -5.01 -10.01
C ASN A 180 3.83 -5.31 -11.52
N MET A 181 4.85 -4.74 -12.18
CA MET A 181 5.10 -4.93 -13.61
C MET A 181 3.89 -4.59 -14.49
N ASN A 182 3.17 -3.50 -14.17
CA ASN A 182 1.98 -3.03 -14.88
C ASN A 182 0.89 -4.12 -15.03
N ILE A 183 0.69 -4.94 -14.01
CA ILE A 183 -0.25 -6.07 -14.04
C ILE A 183 -1.66 -5.69 -14.54
N ALA A 184 -2.16 -4.50 -14.17
CA ALA A 184 -3.50 -4.08 -14.58
C ALA A 184 -3.61 -3.99 -16.12
N LYS A 185 -2.64 -3.33 -16.76
CA LYS A 185 -2.57 -3.21 -18.21
C LYS A 185 -2.42 -4.58 -18.88
N LYS A 186 -1.66 -5.50 -18.27
CA LYS A 186 -1.47 -6.86 -18.78
C LYS A 186 -2.77 -7.67 -18.73
N LEU A 187 -3.53 -7.59 -17.64
CA LEU A 187 -4.84 -8.25 -17.51
C LEU A 187 -5.86 -7.70 -18.49
N ASN A 188 -5.94 -6.38 -18.65
CA ASN A 188 -6.85 -5.75 -19.60
C ASN A 188 -6.51 -6.15 -21.05
N LYS A 189 -5.23 -6.28 -21.41
CA LYS A 189 -4.79 -6.81 -22.71
C LYS A 189 -5.22 -8.27 -22.92
N LEU A 190 -5.33 -9.05 -21.86
CA LEU A 190 -5.82 -10.43 -21.88
C LEU A 190 -7.36 -10.52 -21.88
N GLY A 191 -8.07 -9.38 -21.84
CA GLY A 191 -9.53 -9.31 -21.79
C GLY A 191 -10.11 -9.65 -20.41
N ILE A 192 -9.35 -9.38 -19.34
CA ILE A 192 -9.77 -9.65 -17.95
C ILE A 192 -9.93 -8.33 -17.20
N GLY A 193 -11.10 -8.16 -16.58
CA GLY A 193 -11.43 -7.03 -15.73
C GLY A 193 -10.89 -7.19 -14.32
N ILE A 194 -10.75 -6.05 -13.63
CA ILE A 194 -10.12 -5.97 -12.32
C ILE A 194 -11.11 -5.42 -11.31
N VAL A 195 -11.19 -6.07 -10.15
CA VAL A 195 -11.91 -5.62 -8.97
C VAL A 195 -10.90 -5.52 -7.82
N THR A 196 -10.94 -4.44 -7.03
CA THR A 196 -10.03 -4.20 -5.91
C THR A 196 -10.79 -3.95 -4.61
N GLU A 197 -10.08 -3.92 -3.47
CA GLU A 197 -10.69 -3.76 -2.14
C GLU A 197 -11.52 -2.48 -2.00
N GLU A 198 -11.18 -1.43 -2.74
CA GLU A 198 -11.85 -0.13 -2.70
C GLU A 198 -13.26 -0.16 -3.29
N SER A 199 -13.63 -1.22 -4.04
CA SER A 199 -15.00 -1.38 -4.54
C SER A 199 -15.96 -1.87 -3.46
N ILE A 200 -15.48 -2.16 -2.24
CA ILE A 200 -16.26 -2.81 -1.18
C ILE A 200 -16.29 -1.93 0.08
N ASN A 201 -17.47 -1.83 0.69
CA ASN A 201 -17.66 -1.12 1.94
C ASN A 201 -17.02 -1.86 3.12
N GLU A 202 -16.49 -1.09 4.08
CA GLU A 202 -15.83 -1.63 5.27
C GLU A 202 -16.76 -2.51 6.13
N SER A 203 -18.07 -2.24 6.12
CA SER A 203 -19.08 -3.08 6.82
C SER A 203 -19.13 -4.50 6.27
N ILE A 204 -19.03 -4.67 4.96
CA ILE A 204 -19.01 -5.98 4.28
C ILE A 204 -17.74 -6.73 4.65
N ILE A 205 -16.58 -6.06 4.57
CA ILE A 205 -15.29 -6.65 4.98
C ILE A 205 -15.36 -7.14 6.43
N ASN A 206 -15.97 -6.36 7.33
CA ASN A 206 -16.12 -6.76 8.73
C ASN A 206 -17.06 -7.96 8.91
N SER A 207 -18.12 -8.07 8.09
CA SER A 207 -19.02 -9.23 8.11
C SER A 207 -18.28 -10.51 7.78
N GLU A 208 -17.50 -10.50 6.70
CA GLU A 208 -16.70 -11.66 6.28
C GLU A 208 -15.69 -12.10 7.33
N VAL A 209 -15.02 -11.13 7.94
CA VAL A 209 -14.00 -11.37 8.96
C VAL A 209 -14.58 -12.02 10.23
N ASN A 210 -15.87 -11.82 10.52
CA ASN A 210 -16.52 -12.46 11.67
C ASN A 210 -16.68 -13.98 11.52
N HIS A 211 -16.49 -14.53 10.31
CA HIS A 211 -16.44 -15.98 10.11
C HIS A 211 -15.11 -16.61 10.56
N LEU A 212 -14.07 -15.81 10.82
CA LEU A 212 -12.82 -16.29 11.40
C LEU A 212 -12.98 -16.48 12.91
N PHE A 213 -12.32 -17.50 13.45
CA PHE A 213 -12.25 -17.74 14.91
C PHE A 213 -11.82 -16.48 15.69
N LYS A 214 -10.92 -15.68 15.10
CA LYS A 214 -10.48 -14.42 15.66
C LYS A 214 -10.24 -13.41 14.55
N LYS A 215 -10.66 -12.16 14.80
CA LYS A 215 -10.34 -11.02 13.94
C LYS A 215 -8.83 -10.89 13.73
N PRO A 216 -8.36 -10.76 12.47
CA PRO A 216 -6.94 -10.54 12.19
C PRO A 216 -6.38 -9.32 12.91
N PHE A 217 -5.17 -9.47 13.45
CA PHE A 217 -4.48 -8.40 14.16
C PHE A 217 -4.04 -7.27 13.21
N TRP A 218 -3.70 -7.61 11.96
CA TRP A 218 -3.20 -6.66 10.97
C TRP A 218 -4.32 -6.11 10.08
N HIS A 219 -4.36 -4.78 9.93
CA HIS A 219 -5.40 -4.07 9.16
C HIS A 219 -5.50 -4.57 7.72
N PHE A 220 -4.39 -4.65 6.99
CA PHE A 220 -4.40 -5.08 5.60
C PHE A 220 -4.77 -6.56 5.45
N ALA A 221 -4.38 -7.42 6.40
CA ALA A 221 -4.81 -8.83 6.39
C ALA A 221 -6.34 -8.95 6.51
N ARG A 222 -6.93 -8.16 7.42
CA ARG A 222 -8.39 -8.08 7.55
C ARG A 222 -9.06 -7.69 6.23
N ASN A 223 -8.56 -6.64 5.59
CA ASN A 223 -9.11 -6.15 4.33
C ASN A 223 -8.96 -7.20 3.21
N SER A 224 -7.74 -7.71 3.00
CA SER A 224 -7.48 -8.70 1.96
C SER A 224 -8.32 -9.96 2.13
N TYR A 225 -8.49 -10.46 3.37
CA TYR A 225 -9.36 -11.60 3.64
C TYR A 225 -10.82 -11.27 3.30
N GLY A 226 -11.40 -10.24 3.91
CA GLY A 226 -12.82 -9.94 3.73
C GLY A 226 -13.18 -9.52 2.30
N PHE A 227 -12.29 -8.81 1.60
CA PHE A 227 -12.46 -8.51 0.19
C PHE A 227 -12.48 -9.78 -0.66
N SER A 228 -11.48 -10.64 -0.48
CA SER A 228 -11.30 -11.85 -1.29
C SER A 228 -12.46 -12.83 -1.13
N THR A 229 -12.87 -13.10 0.11
CA THR A 229 -13.95 -14.06 0.40
C THR A 229 -15.28 -13.57 -0.11
N TYR A 230 -15.62 -12.29 0.16
CA TYR A 230 -16.85 -11.71 -0.33
C TYR A 230 -16.92 -11.73 -1.87
N ALA A 231 -15.85 -11.27 -2.54
CA ALA A 231 -15.84 -11.15 -3.99
C ALA A 231 -16.05 -12.51 -4.68
N ALA A 232 -15.42 -13.56 -4.16
CA ALA A 232 -15.55 -14.92 -4.66
C ALA A 232 -16.93 -15.54 -4.36
N GLU A 233 -17.38 -15.49 -3.10
CA GLU A 233 -18.64 -16.13 -2.68
C GLU A 233 -19.88 -15.47 -3.31
N ASN A 234 -19.81 -14.16 -3.58
CA ASN A 234 -20.90 -13.41 -4.19
C ASN A 234 -20.78 -13.31 -5.72
N LYS A 235 -19.93 -14.15 -6.34
CA LYS A 235 -19.75 -14.22 -7.80
C LYS A 235 -19.48 -12.85 -8.44
N LYS A 236 -18.71 -12.00 -7.75
CA LYS A 236 -18.29 -10.69 -8.28
C LYS A 236 -17.06 -10.82 -9.19
N VAL A 237 -16.34 -11.92 -9.06
CA VAL A 237 -15.13 -12.26 -9.80
C VAL A 237 -15.11 -13.76 -10.11
N ASP A 238 -14.34 -14.16 -11.11
CA ASP A 238 -14.14 -15.53 -11.57
C ASP A 238 -12.84 -16.17 -11.02
N GLY A 239 -11.93 -15.33 -10.53
CA GLY A 239 -10.65 -15.75 -9.96
C GLY A 239 -10.02 -14.67 -9.09
N ILE A 240 -9.02 -15.05 -8.30
CA ILE A 240 -8.23 -14.15 -7.46
C ILE A 240 -6.80 -14.13 -7.94
N ILE A 241 -6.23 -12.94 -8.12
CA ILE A 241 -4.79 -12.75 -8.28
C ILE A 241 -4.28 -12.02 -7.06
N TYR A 242 -3.49 -12.70 -6.24
CA TYR A 242 -2.89 -12.16 -5.04
C TYR A 242 -1.42 -11.80 -5.30
N ILE A 243 -1.07 -10.51 -5.22
CA ILE A 243 0.32 -10.04 -5.30
C ILE A 243 0.85 -9.92 -3.89
N SER A 244 1.90 -10.68 -3.59
CA SER A 244 2.57 -10.65 -2.29
C SER A 244 4.05 -10.32 -2.49
N SER A 245 4.67 -9.64 -1.53
CA SER A 245 6.11 -9.42 -1.55
C SER A 245 6.84 -10.56 -0.86
N PHE A 246 8.00 -10.94 -1.37
CA PHE A 246 8.91 -11.82 -0.64
C PHE A 246 9.19 -11.25 0.76
N ALA A 247 9.38 -12.13 1.75
CA ALA A 247 9.53 -11.79 3.16
C ALA A 247 8.35 -10.99 3.80
N CYS A 248 7.13 -11.11 3.25
CA CYS A 248 5.91 -10.62 3.90
C CYS A 248 5.27 -11.70 4.79
N GLY A 249 5.53 -11.65 6.10
CA GLY A 249 4.96 -12.60 7.06
C GLY A 249 3.45 -12.46 7.31
N ILE A 250 2.86 -11.32 6.97
CA ILE A 250 1.40 -11.11 7.09
C ILE A 250 0.69 -11.87 5.97
N ASP A 251 1.23 -11.75 4.75
CA ASP A 251 0.67 -12.40 3.57
C ASP A 251 0.72 -13.92 3.68
N SER A 252 1.80 -14.48 4.24
CA SER A 252 1.93 -15.93 4.45
C SER A 252 0.83 -16.52 5.33
N VAL A 253 0.20 -15.70 6.19
CA VAL A 253 -0.94 -16.12 7.01
C VAL A 253 -2.26 -15.88 6.26
N VAL A 254 -2.47 -14.67 5.75
CA VAL A 254 -3.78 -14.31 5.16
C VAL A 254 -4.10 -15.11 3.90
N ILE A 255 -3.08 -15.44 3.08
CA ILE A 255 -3.26 -16.22 1.86
C ILE A 255 -3.80 -17.62 2.21
N GLU A 256 -3.24 -18.26 3.23
CA GLU A 256 -3.71 -19.59 3.65
C GLU A 256 -5.11 -19.54 4.28
N LEU A 257 -5.46 -18.47 4.99
CA LEU A 257 -6.82 -18.25 5.47
C LEU A 257 -7.82 -18.13 4.31
N ILE A 258 -7.47 -17.36 3.26
CA ILE A 258 -8.31 -17.20 2.07
C ILE A 258 -8.47 -18.55 1.34
N LYS A 259 -7.37 -19.28 1.13
CA LYS A 259 -7.42 -20.62 0.50
C LYS A 259 -8.27 -21.60 1.28
N ASN A 260 -8.14 -21.63 2.60
CA ASN A 260 -8.93 -22.53 3.44
C ASN A 260 -10.44 -22.24 3.29
N ARG A 261 -10.80 -20.95 3.27
CA ARG A 261 -12.20 -20.52 3.10
C ARG A 261 -12.75 -20.85 1.71
N LEU A 262 -12.00 -20.57 0.66
CA LEU A 262 -12.47 -20.64 -0.73
C LEU A 262 -12.18 -21.96 -1.43
N LYS A 263 -11.36 -22.84 -0.84
CA LYS A 263 -10.99 -24.18 -1.30
C LYS A 263 -10.59 -24.22 -2.77
N ASP A 264 -11.51 -24.61 -3.65
CA ASP A 264 -11.28 -24.85 -5.09
C ASP A 264 -11.46 -23.59 -5.96
N PHE A 265 -11.69 -22.42 -5.35
CA PHE A 265 -11.81 -21.18 -6.10
C PHE A 265 -10.47 -20.82 -6.76
N PRO A 266 -10.45 -20.47 -8.06
CA PRO A 266 -9.21 -20.16 -8.77
C PRO A 266 -8.43 -19.02 -8.13
N MET A 267 -7.19 -19.30 -7.71
CA MET A 267 -6.33 -18.31 -7.07
C MET A 267 -4.89 -18.43 -7.58
N LEU A 268 -4.36 -17.34 -8.12
CA LEU A 268 -2.97 -17.18 -8.51
C LEU A 268 -2.23 -16.31 -7.49
N ILE A 269 -1.11 -16.80 -6.96
CA ILE A 269 -0.28 -16.03 -6.03
C ILE A 269 1.02 -15.63 -6.72
N LEU A 270 1.18 -14.33 -6.95
CA LEU A 270 2.37 -13.75 -7.55
C LEU A 270 3.25 -13.19 -6.43
N LYS A 271 4.38 -13.84 -6.19
CA LYS A 271 5.40 -13.33 -5.26
C LYS A 271 6.37 -12.44 -6.03
N ILE A 272 6.53 -11.20 -5.57
CA ILE A 272 7.44 -10.21 -6.15
C ILE A 272 8.62 -9.93 -5.20
N ASP A 273 9.79 -9.79 -5.79
CA ASP A 273 11.06 -9.43 -5.16
C ASP A 273 11.93 -8.61 -6.15
N GLU A 274 13.12 -8.20 -5.71
CA GLU A 274 14.05 -7.41 -6.52
C GLU A 274 14.67 -8.16 -7.70
N GLN A 275 14.54 -9.50 -7.75
CA GLN A 275 15.09 -10.36 -8.80
C GLN A 275 14.01 -10.88 -9.76
N THR A 276 12.74 -10.57 -9.51
CA THR A 276 11.62 -11.16 -10.24
C THR A 276 11.70 -10.78 -11.71
N GLY A 277 11.82 -11.79 -12.58
CA GLY A 277 11.85 -11.63 -14.02
C GLY A 277 10.45 -11.50 -14.64
N GLU A 278 10.30 -10.57 -15.59
CA GLU A 278 9.01 -10.29 -16.23
C GLU A 278 8.46 -11.48 -17.05
N ALA A 279 9.32 -12.28 -17.68
CA ALA A 279 8.91 -13.40 -18.52
C ALA A 279 8.13 -14.48 -17.73
N GLY A 280 8.64 -14.87 -16.57
CA GLY A 280 7.98 -15.84 -15.70
C GLY A 280 6.68 -15.31 -15.11
N PHE A 281 6.63 -14.01 -14.80
CA PHE A 281 5.43 -13.33 -14.33
C PHE A 281 4.32 -13.35 -15.40
N ASN A 282 4.66 -13.00 -16.65
CA ASN A 282 3.71 -12.96 -17.76
C ASN A 282 3.16 -14.35 -18.11
N THR A 283 4.04 -15.35 -18.20
CA THR A 283 3.63 -16.73 -18.53
C THR A 283 2.59 -17.27 -17.54
N ARG A 284 2.75 -16.95 -16.24
CA ARG A 284 1.80 -17.36 -15.20
C ARG A 284 0.47 -16.63 -15.30
N LEU A 285 0.48 -15.35 -15.67
CA LEU A 285 -0.74 -14.58 -15.93
C LEU A 285 -1.50 -15.12 -17.14
N GLU A 286 -0.80 -15.44 -18.23
CA GLU A 286 -1.37 -16.03 -19.44
C GLU A 286 -2.01 -17.39 -19.14
N ALA A 287 -1.28 -18.29 -18.48
CA ALA A 287 -1.80 -19.60 -18.09
C ALA A 287 -3.04 -19.50 -17.18
N PHE A 288 -3.05 -18.55 -16.24
CA PHE A 288 -4.21 -18.31 -15.38
C PHE A 288 -5.39 -17.72 -16.15
N SER A 289 -5.15 -16.81 -17.10
CA SER A 289 -6.16 -16.26 -17.99
C SER A 289 -6.83 -17.35 -18.82
N ASP A 290 -6.04 -18.25 -19.42
CA ASP A 290 -6.55 -19.36 -20.22
C ASP A 290 -7.38 -20.34 -19.39
N MET A 291 -6.92 -20.62 -18.15
CA MET A 291 -7.67 -21.45 -17.21
C MET A 291 -9.04 -20.83 -16.90
N LEU A 292 -9.10 -19.52 -16.63
CA LEU A 292 -10.35 -18.81 -16.33
C LEU A 292 -11.29 -18.81 -17.52
N LYS A 293 -10.77 -18.50 -18.72
CA LYS A 293 -11.55 -18.52 -19.96
C LYS A 293 -12.21 -19.87 -20.18
N ARG A 294 -11.46 -20.97 -20.08
CA ARG A 294 -11.99 -22.34 -20.22
C ARG A 294 -13.07 -22.66 -19.20
N ARG A 295 -12.86 -22.24 -17.94
CA ARG A 295 -13.84 -22.46 -16.86
C ARG A 295 -15.14 -21.70 -17.12
N CYS A 296 -15.07 -20.45 -17.59
CA CYS A 296 -16.23 -19.61 -17.83
C CYS A 296 -16.98 -19.95 -19.15
N THR A 297 -16.31 -20.50 -20.16
CA THR A 297 -16.98 -20.97 -21.41
C THR A 297 -17.63 -22.34 -21.27
N ASN A 298 -17.24 -23.15 -20.28
CA ASN A 298 -17.78 -24.49 -20.04
C ASN A 298 -18.92 -24.51 -19.00
N LEU A 299 -19.44 -23.34 -18.62
CA LEU A 299 -20.61 -23.12 -17.77
C LEU A 299 -21.76 -22.55 -18.59
#